data_AF-A0A3E0NN31-F1
#
_entry.id   AF-A0A3E0NN31-F1
#
_cell.length_a   1.000
_cell.length_b   1.000
_cell.length_c   1.000
_cell.angle_alpha   90.00
_cell.angle_beta   90.00
_cell.angle_gamma   90.00
#
_symmetry.space_group_name_H-M   'P 1'
#
loop_
_entity.id
_entity.type
_entity.pdbx_description
1 polymer ?
#
loop_
_entity_poly.entity_id
_entity_poly.type
_entity_poly.pdbx_seq_one_letter_code
_entity_poly.pdbx_strand_id
1 'polypeptide(L)'
;METKGSVYPVVFQFRAPVIGKGYVAGVEIAAAMVVKWEEVDQEMWGYGVCPGAVAGRGRSIGEVHREVHLHIREVLTEIAHEARDFTEFKAAAEEFICTCDEETLEVFERAKHDVTAGKLDDAELPRKSGYERQFKVVELTGKLSPKDNVGVKDEEVVLAADGDAPDPARRRSAA
;
A
#
# COMPACT_ATOMS: atom_id res chain seq x y z
N MET A 1 -16.69 11.31 9.79
CA MET A 1 -16.36 12.28 10.87
C MET A 1 -14.96 11.93 11.32
N GLU A 2 -13.98 12.66 10.83
CA GLU A 2 -12.56 12.34 11.02
C GLU A 2 -12.17 12.57 12.48
N THR A 3 -11.84 11.50 13.18
CA THR A 3 -11.40 11.58 14.57
C THR A 3 -9.93 11.96 14.60
N LYS A 4 -9.68 13.24 14.86
CA LYS A 4 -8.39 13.81 15.27
C LYS A 4 -7.61 12.82 16.18
N GLY A 5 -6.40 12.43 15.77
CA GLY A 5 -5.56 11.45 16.48
C GLY A 5 -5.74 9.97 16.06
N SER A 6 -6.57 9.68 15.07
CA SER A 6 -6.74 8.30 14.55
C SER A 6 -5.58 7.89 13.65
N VAL A 7 -5.22 6.61 13.75
CA VAL A 7 -4.14 5.99 12.98
C VAL A 7 -4.76 4.87 12.16
N TYR A 8 -4.79 5.00 10.84
CA TYR A 8 -5.45 4.06 9.94
C TYR A 8 -4.45 3.05 9.37
N PRO A 9 -4.67 1.74 9.57
CA PRO A 9 -3.86 0.70 8.94
C PRO A 9 -4.43 0.43 7.55
N VAL A 10 -3.73 0.87 6.52
CA VAL A 10 -4.23 0.80 5.14
C VAL A 10 -3.42 -0.22 4.34
N VAL A 11 -4.11 -1.03 3.54
CA VAL A 11 -3.48 -1.94 2.57
C VAL A 11 -4.02 -1.66 1.17
N PHE A 12 -3.15 -1.84 0.18
CA PHE A 12 -3.46 -1.53 -1.21
C PHE A 12 -2.65 -2.42 -2.17
N GLN A 13 -3.01 -2.38 -3.45
CA GLN A 13 -2.30 -3.06 -4.52
C GLN A 13 -1.61 -2.02 -5.40
N PHE A 14 -0.30 -2.14 -5.56
CA PHE A 14 0.44 -1.39 -6.56
C PHE A 14 0.71 -2.30 -7.77
N ARG A 15 0.40 -1.83 -8.97
CA ARG A 15 0.73 -2.53 -10.22
C ARG A 15 1.19 -1.55 -11.26
N ALA A 16 2.45 -1.68 -11.70
CA ALA A 16 2.99 -0.80 -12.72
C ALA A 16 3.96 -1.52 -13.66
N PRO A 17 3.92 -1.18 -14.97
CA PRO A 17 5.04 -1.45 -15.84
C PRO A 17 6.18 -0.45 -15.54
N VAL A 18 7.41 -0.95 -15.55
CA VAL A 18 8.64 -0.17 -15.39
C VAL A 18 9.50 -0.39 -16.63
N ILE A 19 9.89 0.69 -17.30
CA ILE A 19 10.71 0.63 -18.51
C ILE A 19 12.15 0.90 -18.12
N GLY A 20 13.05 -0.04 -18.41
CA GLY A 20 14.47 0.12 -18.18
C GLY A 20 15.29 0.00 -19.48
N LYS A 21 16.60 -0.16 -19.32
CA LYS A 21 17.54 -0.24 -20.45
C LYS A 21 17.42 -1.58 -21.18
N GLY A 22 16.60 -1.60 -22.23
CA GLY A 22 16.43 -2.78 -23.08
C GLY A 22 15.49 -3.86 -22.52
N TYR A 23 14.75 -3.54 -21.46
CA TYR A 23 13.73 -4.43 -20.90
C TYR A 23 12.48 -3.66 -20.46
N VAL A 24 11.36 -4.37 -20.35
CA VAL A 24 10.16 -3.90 -19.65
C VAL A 24 9.87 -4.85 -18.52
N ALA A 25 9.73 -4.34 -17.30
CA ALA A 25 9.35 -5.12 -16.13
C ALA A 25 7.90 -4.86 -15.74
N GLY A 26 7.21 -5.88 -15.25
CA GLY A 26 5.94 -5.75 -14.53
C GLY A 26 6.19 -5.93 -13.04
N VAL A 27 5.73 -4.96 -12.25
CA VAL A 27 5.83 -4.98 -10.79
C VAL A 27 4.44 -5.01 -10.20
N GLU A 28 4.20 -5.98 -9.31
CA GLU A 28 2.98 -6.09 -8.51
C GLU A 28 3.36 -6.18 -7.03
N ILE A 29 2.70 -5.41 -6.18
CA ILE A 29 2.96 -5.35 -4.72
C ILE A 29 1.63 -5.31 -3.98
N ALA A 30 1.45 -6.19 -3.01
CA ALA A 30 0.51 -6.03 -1.91
C ALA A 30 1.23 -5.24 -0.81
N ALA A 31 0.91 -3.94 -0.71
CA ALA A 31 1.60 -3.01 0.17
C ALA A 31 0.71 -2.62 1.36
N ALA A 32 1.36 -2.12 2.41
CA ALA A 32 0.72 -1.60 3.61
C ALA A 32 1.31 -0.22 3.96
N MET A 33 0.48 0.65 4.52
CA MET A 33 0.87 1.94 5.05
C MET A 33 0.08 2.29 6.30
N VAL A 34 0.63 3.17 7.12
CA VAL A 34 -0.07 3.80 8.23
C VAL A 34 -0.40 5.23 7.85
N VAL A 35 -1.68 5.60 7.92
CA VAL A 35 -2.12 6.98 7.69
C VAL A 35 -2.50 7.65 9.01
N LYS A 36 -2.00 8.87 9.24
CA LYS A 36 -2.24 9.66 10.45
C LYS A 36 -2.60 11.09 10.06
N TRP A 37 -3.50 11.72 10.82
CA TRP A 37 -3.73 13.16 10.70
C TRP A 37 -2.68 13.94 11.47
N GLU A 38 -2.01 14.89 10.81
CA GLU A 38 -1.06 15.80 11.44
C GLU A 38 -1.65 17.20 11.60
N GLU A 39 -1.72 17.67 12.85
CA GLU A 39 -2.33 18.97 13.17
C GLU A 39 -1.52 20.16 12.70
N VAL A 40 -0.20 20.02 12.60
CA VAL A 40 0.70 21.12 12.24
C VAL A 40 0.43 21.56 10.80
N ASP A 41 0.29 20.59 9.90
CA ASP A 41 0.12 20.84 8.46
C ASP A 41 -1.36 20.79 8.01
N GLN A 42 -2.28 20.39 8.90
CA GLN A 42 -3.69 20.16 8.56
C GLN A 42 -3.84 19.17 7.39
N GLU A 43 -2.98 18.15 7.36
CA GLU A 43 -2.92 17.13 6.32
C GLU A 43 -2.77 15.74 6.96
N MET A 44 -3.18 14.72 6.21
CA MET A 44 -2.86 13.33 6.50
C MET A 44 -1.49 13.00 5.93
N TRP A 45 -0.71 12.26 6.70
CA TRP A 45 0.54 11.65 6.27
C TRP A 45 0.39 10.13 6.26
N GLY A 46 0.79 9.51 5.16
CA GLY A 46 0.91 8.07 4.99
C GLY A 46 2.37 7.67 5.01
N TYR A 47 2.71 6.68 5.81
CA TYR A 47 4.04 6.09 5.90
C TYR A 47 3.97 4.63 5.51
N GLY A 48 4.77 4.23 4.52
CA GLY A 48 4.85 2.85 4.06
C GLY A 48 5.38 1.93 5.16
N VAL A 49 4.78 0.74 5.26
CA VAL A 49 5.27 -0.32 6.15
C VAL A 49 6.30 -1.16 5.40
N CYS A 50 5.90 -1.71 4.25
CA CYS A 50 6.75 -2.41 3.28
C CYS A 50 6.20 -2.11 1.87
N PRO A 51 6.92 -1.34 1.02
CA PRO A 51 8.20 -0.70 1.29
C PRO A 51 8.11 0.34 2.42
N GLY A 52 9.13 0.40 3.28
CA GLY A 52 9.18 1.32 4.44
C GLY A 52 9.68 2.72 4.09
N ALA A 53 10.47 2.84 3.03
CA ALA A 53 11.09 4.09 2.59
C ALA A 53 10.18 4.98 1.73
N VAL A 54 8.85 4.84 1.87
CA VAL A 54 7.88 5.66 1.12
C VAL A 54 6.96 6.41 2.05
N ALA A 55 6.66 7.64 1.67
CA ALA A 55 5.67 8.47 2.35
C ALA A 55 4.89 9.28 1.32
N GLY A 56 3.67 9.65 1.69
CA GLY A 56 2.80 10.53 0.91
C GLY A 56 1.94 11.36 1.85
N ARG A 57 1.43 12.49 1.35
CA ARG A 57 0.58 13.39 2.14
C ARG A 57 -0.64 13.83 1.34
N GLY A 58 -1.70 14.23 2.03
CA GLY A 58 -2.91 14.70 1.38
C GLY A 58 -4.01 15.03 2.38
N ARG A 59 -5.14 15.49 1.89
CA ARG A 59 -6.31 15.84 2.73
C ARG A 59 -7.28 14.69 2.94
N SER A 60 -7.02 13.54 2.31
CA SER A 60 -7.80 12.32 2.46
C SER A 60 -6.90 11.09 2.29
N ILE A 61 -7.37 9.92 2.75
CA ILE A 61 -6.65 8.65 2.56
C ILE A 61 -6.44 8.35 1.08
N GLY A 62 -7.39 8.72 0.21
CA GLY A 62 -7.26 8.57 -1.25
C GLY A 62 -6.14 9.43 -1.84
N GLU A 63 -5.98 10.67 -1.39
CA GLU A 63 -4.87 11.54 -1.80
C GLU A 63 -3.52 11.00 -1.30
N VAL A 64 -3.45 10.58 -0.03
CA VAL A 64 -2.26 9.95 0.55
C VAL A 64 -1.87 8.70 -0.24
N HIS A 65 -2.83 7.82 -0.53
CA HIS A 65 -2.62 6.60 -1.31
C HIS A 65 -2.04 6.93 -2.70
N ARG A 66 -2.60 7.92 -3.40
CA ARG A 66 -2.09 8.36 -4.70
C ARG A 66 -0.64 8.85 -4.61
N GLU A 67 -0.30 9.66 -3.62
CA GLU A 67 1.07 10.17 -3.45
C GLU A 67 2.06 9.05 -3.10
N VAL A 68 1.68 8.09 -2.23
CA VAL A 68 2.50 6.90 -1.96
C VAL A 68 2.69 6.05 -3.23
N HIS A 69 1.64 5.88 -4.03
CA HIS A 69 1.73 5.16 -5.31
C HIS A 69 2.72 5.85 -6.26
N LEU A 70 2.66 7.17 -6.37
CA LEU A 70 3.59 7.96 -7.18
C LEU A 70 5.04 7.80 -6.68
N HIS A 71 5.25 7.88 -5.37
CA HIS A 71 6.58 7.73 -4.77
C HIS A 71 7.18 6.32 -5.03
N ILE A 72 6.38 5.25 -4.89
CA ILE A 72 6.82 3.89 -5.26
C ILE A 72 7.24 3.84 -6.74
N ARG A 73 6.45 4.45 -7.62
CA ARG A 73 6.74 4.49 -9.07
C ARG A 73 8.02 5.25 -9.39
N GLU A 74 8.26 6.37 -8.71
CA GLU A 74 9.48 7.18 -8.87
C GLU A 74 10.73 6.38 -8.48
N VAL A 75 10.74 5.77 -7.29
CA VAL A 75 11.86 4.94 -6.82
C VAL A 75 12.13 3.77 -7.78
N LEU A 76 11.08 3.05 -8.22
CA LEU A 76 11.26 1.95 -9.19
C LEU A 76 11.81 2.44 -10.52
N THR A 77 11.43 3.65 -10.95
CA THR A 77 11.95 4.27 -12.19
C THR A 77 13.43 4.63 -12.04
N GLU A 78 13.84 5.15 -10.88
CA GLU A 78 15.25 5.44 -10.57
C GLU A 78 16.08 4.15 -10.57
N ILE A 79 15.63 3.11 -9.87
CA ILE A 79 16.28 1.79 -9.86
C ILE A 79 16.43 1.24 -11.29
N ALA A 80 15.40 1.37 -12.12
CA ALA A 80 15.44 0.92 -13.52
C ALA A 80 16.42 1.72 -14.38
N HIS A 81 16.57 3.02 -14.10
CA HIS A 81 17.51 3.89 -14.77
C HIS A 81 18.97 3.58 -14.39
N GLU A 82 19.22 3.14 -13.16
CA GLU A 82 20.55 2.74 -12.70
C GLU A 82 20.95 1.34 -13.18
N ALA A 83 20.00 0.40 -13.18
CA ALA A 83 20.22 -0.97 -13.61
C ALA A 83 20.69 -1.09 -15.08
N ARG A 84 21.57 -2.06 -15.34
CA ARG A 84 22.07 -2.38 -16.68
C ARG A 84 21.12 -3.28 -17.46
N ASP A 85 20.42 -4.16 -16.77
CA ASP A 85 19.49 -5.13 -17.34
C ASP A 85 18.37 -5.48 -16.35
N PHE A 86 17.45 -6.35 -16.78
CA PHE A 86 16.31 -6.78 -15.97
C PHE A 86 16.73 -7.50 -14.68
N THR A 87 17.84 -8.26 -14.68
CA THR A 87 18.25 -9.05 -13.52
C THR A 87 18.72 -8.14 -12.40
N GLU A 88 19.54 -7.13 -12.73
CA GLU A 88 20.00 -6.12 -11.78
C GLU A 88 18.83 -5.28 -11.25
N PHE A 89 17.91 -4.86 -12.13
CA PHE A 89 16.68 -4.17 -11.72
C PHE A 89 15.85 -5.00 -10.75
N LYS A 90 15.61 -6.27 -11.10
CA LYS A 90 14.80 -7.17 -10.28
C LYS A 90 15.37 -7.28 -8.88
N ALA A 91 16.67 -7.53 -8.74
CA ALA A 91 17.31 -7.65 -7.44
C ALA A 91 17.12 -6.39 -6.59
N ALA A 92 17.41 -5.21 -7.16
CA ALA A 92 17.29 -3.93 -6.45
C ALA A 92 15.83 -3.55 -6.13
N ALA A 93 14.90 -3.82 -7.06
CA ALA A 93 13.48 -3.59 -6.83
C ALA A 93 12.94 -4.50 -5.71
N GLU A 94 13.30 -5.78 -5.70
CA GLU A 94 12.90 -6.72 -4.65
C GLU A 94 13.50 -6.32 -3.28
N GLU A 95 14.73 -5.81 -3.24
CA GLU A 95 15.36 -5.25 -2.04
C GLU A 95 14.59 -4.03 -1.52
N PHE A 96 14.28 -3.06 -2.38
CA PHE A 96 13.47 -1.89 -2.03
C PHE A 96 12.09 -2.30 -1.48
N ILE A 97 11.38 -3.19 -2.18
CA ILE A 97 10.05 -3.67 -1.78
C ILE A 97 10.09 -4.40 -0.43
N CYS A 98 11.19 -5.11 -0.15
CA CYS A 98 11.37 -5.84 1.10
C CYS A 98 11.86 -4.99 2.28
N THR A 99 12.35 -3.78 2.02
CA THR A 99 12.70 -2.82 3.08
C THR A 99 11.44 -2.52 3.88
N CYS A 100 11.45 -2.82 5.18
CA CYS A 100 10.33 -2.52 6.07
C CYS A 100 10.77 -1.55 7.17
N ASP A 101 9.87 -0.64 7.54
CA ASP A 101 10.08 0.23 8.70
C ASP A 101 9.46 -0.43 9.94
N GLU A 102 10.30 -0.85 10.89
CA GLU A 102 9.86 -1.63 12.05
C GLU A 102 8.94 -0.81 12.97
N GLU A 103 9.23 0.48 13.16
CA GLU A 103 8.40 1.36 13.99
C GLU A 103 7.00 1.55 13.36
N THR A 104 6.94 1.79 12.05
CA THR A 104 5.66 1.91 11.32
C THR A 104 4.92 0.57 11.30
N LEU A 105 5.62 -0.57 11.22
CA LEU A 105 5.00 -1.89 11.34
C LEU A 105 4.34 -2.10 12.71
N GLU A 106 5.00 -1.74 13.81
CA GLU A 106 4.40 -1.83 15.14
C GLU A 106 3.15 -0.96 15.27
N VAL A 107 3.18 0.25 14.72
CA VAL A 107 2.03 1.15 14.68
C VAL A 107 0.91 0.56 13.83
N PHE A 108 1.24 -0.04 12.69
CA PHE A 108 0.30 -0.68 11.78
C PHE A 108 -0.42 -1.85 12.46
N GLU A 109 0.32 -2.74 13.11
CA GLU A 109 -0.27 -3.90 13.81
C GLU A 109 -1.16 -3.47 14.98
N ARG A 110 -0.76 -2.44 15.75
CA ARG A 110 -1.63 -1.88 16.80
C ARG A 110 -2.92 -1.31 16.22
N ALA A 111 -2.83 -0.56 15.13
CA ALA A 111 -3.98 0.04 14.48
C ALA A 111 -4.92 -1.03 13.88
N LYS A 112 -4.38 -2.11 13.31
CA LYS A 112 -5.16 -3.27 12.82
C LYS A 112 -5.99 -3.89 13.93
N HIS A 113 -5.39 -4.06 15.10
CA HIS A 113 -6.09 -4.57 16.27
C HIS A 113 -7.25 -3.64 16.68
N ASP A 114 -7.05 -2.32 16.62
CA ASP A 114 -8.11 -1.35 16.94
C ASP A 114 -9.26 -1.34 15.91
N VAL A 115 -8.98 -1.55 14.62
CA VAL A 115 -10.02 -1.79 13.58
C VAL A 115 -10.82 -3.05 13.91
N THR A 116 -10.12 -4.13 14.25
CA THR A 116 -10.73 -5.43 14.59
C THR A 116 -11.61 -5.34 15.84
N ALA A 117 -11.15 -4.58 16.84
CA ALA A 117 -11.91 -4.30 18.06
C ALA A 117 -13.09 -3.34 17.84
N GLY A 118 -13.25 -2.76 16.64
CA GLY A 118 -14.28 -1.77 16.32
C GLY A 118 -14.07 -0.41 17.01
N LYS A 119 -12.85 -0.14 17.47
CA LYS A 119 -12.46 1.17 18.05
C LYS A 119 -12.10 2.17 16.97
N LEU A 120 -11.64 1.68 15.83
CA LEU A 120 -11.40 2.44 14.62
C LEU A 120 -12.33 1.95 13.53
N ASP A 121 -13.04 2.88 12.89
CA ASP A 121 -13.89 2.60 11.76
C ASP A 121 -13.86 3.79 10.81
N ASP A 122 -13.86 3.51 9.51
CA ASP A 122 -14.06 4.51 8.48
C ASP A 122 -15.15 3.98 7.54
N ALA A 123 -16.27 4.70 7.49
CA ALA A 123 -17.43 4.28 6.72
C ALA A 123 -17.18 4.25 5.19
N GLU A 124 -16.12 4.92 4.73
CA GLU A 124 -15.79 5.04 3.31
C GLU A 124 -14.76 3.99 2.86
N LEU A 125 -14.08 3.31 3.79
CA LEU A 125 -13.08 2.30 3.46
C LEU A 125 -13.58 0.88 3.76
N PRO A 126 -13.52 -0.05 2.78
CA PRO A 126 -13.79 -1.45 3.05
C PRO A 126 -12.79 -1.98 4.07
N ARG A 127 -13.19 -3.00 4.83
CA ARG A 127 -12.29 -3.76 5.69
C ARG A 127 -11.83 -5.02 4.98
N LYS A 128 -10.56 -5.37 5.12
CA LYS A 128 -9.98 -6.60 4.60
C LYS A 128 -9.19 -7.32 5.68
N SER A 129 -9.55 -8.57 5.92
CA SER A 129 -8.80 -9.48 6.77
C SER A 129 -7.74 -10.24 5.97
N GLY A 130 -6.74 -10.78 6.68
CA GLY A 130 -5.76 -11.68 6.08
C GLY A 130 -4.84 -11.01 5.06
N TYR A 131 -4.47 -9.75 5.30
CA TYR A 131 -3.39 -9.12 4.53
C TYR A 131 -2.11 -9.96 4.68
N GLU A 132 -1.59 -10.42 3.55
CA GLU A 132 -0.27 -11.03 3.46
C GLU A 132 0.57 -10.23 2.47
N ARG A 133 1.81 -9.97 2.87
CA ARG A 133 2.79 -9.31 2.00
C ARG A 133 3.12 -10.25 0.84
N GLN A 134 2.86 -9.79 -0.37
CA GLN A 134 3.15 -10.51 -1.61
C GLN A 134 3.68 -9.51 -2.63
N PHE A 135 4.67 -9.91 -3.41
CA PHE A 135 5.14 -9.11 -4.54
C PHE A 135 5.59 -10.00 -5.68
N LYS A 136 5.66 -9.42 -6.88
CA LYS A 136 6.11 -10.09 -8.08
C LYS A 136 6.79 -9.10 -9.00
N VAL A 137 8.00 -9.43 -9.43
CA VAL A 137 8.76 -8.69 -10.44
C VAL A 137 9.08 -9.64 -11.59
N VAL A 138 8.56 -9.34 -12.79
CA VAL A 138 8.69 -10.20 -13.98
C VAL A 138 9.08 -9.42 -15.21
N GLU A 139 9.81 -10.06 -16.12
CA GLU A 139 10.16 -9.46 -17.40
C GLU A 139 9.02 -9.65 -18.43
N LEU A 140 8.58 -8.52 -18.98
CA LEU A 140 7.52 -8.40 -19.97
C LEU A 140 8.05 -8.12 -21.38
N THR A 141 9.37 -7.99 -21.58
CA THR A 141 10.01 -7.75 -22.88
C THR A 141 9.51 -8.74 -23.93
N GLY A 142 8.93 -8.25 -25.03
CA GLY A 142 8.40 -9.09 -26.12
C GLY A 142 7.15 -9.91 -25.77
N LYS A 143 6.57 -9.73 -24.57
CA LYS A 143 5.40 -10.47 -24.07
C LYS A 143 4.17 -9.59 -23.85
N LEU A 144 4.27 -8.29 -24.12
CA LEU A 144 3.16 -7.35 -23.98
C LEU A 144 2.12 -7.57 -25.08
N SER A 145 0.88 -7.78 -24.66
CA SER A 145 -0.31 -7.76 -25.50
C SER A 145 -1.26 -6.65 -25.05
N PRO A 146 -2.23 -6.22 -25.89
CA PRO A 146 -3.25 -5.26 -25.46
C PRO A 146 -4.07 -5.68 -24.23
N LYS A 147 -4.07 -6.97 -23.86
CA LYS A 147 -4.71 -7.48 -22.64
C LYS A 147 -3.88 -7.22 -21.38
N ASP A 148 -2.59 -6.97 -21.55
CA ASP A 148 -1.65 -6.58 -20.49
C ASP A 148 -1.64 -5.07 -20.26
N ASN A 149 -2.47 -4.32 -21.00
CA ASN A 149 -2.85 -2.99 -20.58
C ASN A 149 -3.48 -3.11 -19.19
N VAL A 150 -2.75 -2.69 -18.18
CA VAL A 150 -3.29 -2.38 -16.85
C VAL A 150 -4.23 -1.21 -17.08
N GLY A 151 -5.49 -1.51 -17.44
CA GLY A 151 -6.55 -0.55 -17.29
C GLY A 151 -6.53 -0.04 -15.86
N VAL A 152 -6.88 1.23 -15.67
CA VAL A 152 -7.12 1.82 -14.35
C VAL A 152 -8.31 1.08 -13.74
N LYS A 153 -8.10 -0.15 -13.26
CA LYS A 153 -9.01 -0.78 -12.33
C LYS A 153 -8.85 0.02 -11.07
N ASP A 154 -9.95 0.52 -10.54
CA ASP A 154 -9.97 1.28 -9.29
C ASP A 154 -9.08 0.56 -8.27
N GLU A 155 -7.92 1.16 -7.97
CA GLU A 155 -6.97 0.56 -7.05
C GLU A 155 -7.61 0.59 -5.67
N GLU A 156 -8.00 -0.59 -5.19
CA GLU A 156 -8.74 -0.72 -3.96
C GLU A 156 -7.81 -0.44 -2.77
N VAL A 157 -8.13 0.61 -2.04
CA VAL A 157 -7.52 0.96 -0.77
C VAL A 157 -8.47 0.56 0.35
N VAL A 158 -7.99 -0.23 1.31
CA VAL A 158 -8.86 -0.83 2.35
C VAL A 158 -8.20 -0.78 3.71
N LEU A 159 -9.01 -0.77 4.77
CA LEU A 159 -8.53 -0.92 6.14
C LEU A 159 -8.14 -2.37 6.42
N ALA A 160 -6.95 -2.57 6.97
CA ALA A 160 -6.51 -3.88 7.41
C ALA A 160 -7.12 -4.23 8.79
N ALA A 161 -7.55 -5.49 8.92
CA ALA A 161 -8.04 -6.08 10.16
C ALA A 161 -7.40 -7.47 10.39
N ASP A 162 -7.39 -7.92 11.64
CA ASP A 162 -6.93 -9.25 12.03
C ASP A 162 -8.04 -10.29 11.86
N GLY A 163 -7.78 -11.37 11.12
CA GLY A 163 -8.66 -12.54 10.99
C GLY A 163 -10.12 -12.22 10.61
N ASP A 164 -11.03 -13.20 10.69
CA ASP A 164 -12.47 -12.92 10.58
C ASP A 164 -12.86 -12.01 11.75
N ALA A 165 -13.02 -10.72 11.46
CA ALA A 165 -13.57 -9.77 12.40
C ALA A 165 -14.93 -10.27 12.88
N PRO A 166 -15.26 -10.16 14.18
CA PRO A 166 -16.60 -10.47 14.63
C PRO A 166 -17.58 -9.54 13.92
N ASP A 167 -18.47 -10.13 13.11
CA ASP A 167 -19.54 -9.44 12.39
C ASP A 167 -20.27 -8.46 13.34
N PRO A 168 -20.21 -7.14 13.08
CA PRO A 168 -20.87 -6.15 13.92
C PRO A 168 -22.39 -6.35 13.96
N ALA A 169 -23.00 -7.04 12.98
CA ALA A 169 -24.41 -7.38 12.98
C ALA A 169 -24.78 -8.42 14.07
N ARG A 170 -23.84 -9.24 14.55
CA ARG A 170 -24.09 -10.23 15.62
C ARG A 170 -24.20 -9.63 17.02
N ARG A 171 -23.81 -8.36 17.23
CA ARG A 171 -23.92 -7.69 18.54
C ARG A 171 -25.30 -7.10 18.84
N ARG A 172 -26.22 -7.03 17.87
CA ARG A 172 -27.58 -6.47 18.08
C ARG A 172 -28.64 -7.51 18.46
N SER A 173 -28.27 -8.77 18.66
CA SER A 173 -29.21 -9.86 19.00
C SER A 173 -29.10 -10.35 20.45
N ALA A 174 -28.29 -9.68 21.28
CA ALA A 174 -28.14 -10.01 22.70
C ALA A 174 -28.20 -8.73 23.55
N ALA A 175 -29.38 -8.11 23.59
CA ALA A 175 -29.79 -7.14 24.60
C ALA A 175 -31.30 -7.27 24.81
#